data_AF-A0A662W8G0-F1
#
_entry.id   AF-A0A662W8G0-F1
#
_cell.length_a   1.000
_cell.length_b   1.000
_cell.length_c   1.000
_cell.angle_alpha   90.00
_cell.angle_beta   90.00
_cell.angle_gamma   90.00
#
_symmetry.space_group_name_H-M   'P 1'
#
loop_
_entity.id
_entity.type
_entity.pdbx_description
1 polymer ?
#
loop_
_entity_poly.entity_id
_entity_poly.type
_entity_poly.pdbx_seq_one_letter_code
_entity_poly.pdbx_strand_id
1 'polypeptide(L)'
;LSLASGTKYSYANVMPALRKAGKVNAAIVGTPCIVSGARKLQENMLKYKRIIKLIVGLFCTENFHYDDLRRFLESKGVDISKVEKMDIKKGKFIVSPQGISFPVKEMDEIVPSGCKVCQDFAAIQSDVSVGSVGAKDGYSAVIVRTETAKRIIDYIREKGYASFEEANVKAIEKLTEFKVKIHPYP
;
A
#
# COMPACT_ATOMS: atom_id res chain seq x y z
N LEU A 1 -16.06 12.76 0.33
CA LEU A 1 -14.85 11.91 0.20
C LEU A 1 -14.26 11.62 1.58
N SER A 2 -13.70 10.43 1.81
CA SER A 2 -13.01 10.07 3.05
C SER A 2 -11.66 10.81 3.17
N LEU A 3 -11.35 11.33 4.37
CA LEU A 3 -10.12 12.09 4.65
C LEU A 3 -8.83 11.28 4.43
N ALA A 4 -8.90 9.95 4.43
CA ALA A 4 -7.76 9.07 4.24
C ALA A 4 -7.61 8.54 2.80
N SER A 5 -8.52 8.90 1.88
CA SER A 5 -8.48 8.42 0.49
C SER A 5 -7.33 9.02 -0.33
N GLY A 6 -6.87 8.28 -1.33
CA GLY A 6 -5.75 8.67 -2.19
C GLY A 6 -4.39 8.34 -1.56
N THR A 7 -3.49 7.78 -2.37
CA THR A 7 -2.15 7.37 -1.95
C THR A 7 -1.30 8.58 -1.58
N LYS A 8 -0.64 8.51 -0.43
CA LYS A 8 0.48 9.39 -0.09
C LYS A 8 1.73 8.51 -0.09
N TYR A 9 2.69 8.82 -0.94
CA TYR A 9 3.96 8.10 -1.03
C TYR A 9 4.91 8.51 0.11
N SER A 10 4.38 8.53 1.33
CA SER A 10 5.15 8.73 2.54
C SER A 10 4.64 7.89 3.70
N TYR A 11 5.46 7.75 4.75
CA TYR A 11 5.10 6.97 5.93
C TYR A 11 3.88 7.53 6.66
N ALA A 12 2.93 6.66 6.94
CA ALA A 12 1.77 6.96 7.76
C ALA A 12 1.94 6.38 9.18
N ASN A 13 1.45 7.11 10.18
CA ASN A 13 1.53 6.75 11.60
C ASN A 13 0.49 5.68 12.01
N VAL A 14 0.43 4.56 11.28
CA VAL A 14 -0.55 3.49 11.50
C VAL A 14 -0.35 2.78 12.85
N MET A 15 0.90 2.42 13.19
CA MET A 15 1.19 1.70 14.45
C MET A 15 0.96 2.55 15.71
N PRO A 16 1.38 3.83 15.78
CA PRO A 16 1.02 4.71 16.88
C PRO A 16 -0.50 4.87 17.03
N ALA A 17 -1.24 4.98 15.92
CA ALA A 17 -2.71 5.08 15.96
C ALA A 17 -3.35 3.80 16.52
N LEU A 18 -2.86 2.62 16.11
CA LEU A 18 -3.29 1.33 16.67
C LEU A 18 -3.06 1.25 18.18
N ARG A 19 -1.92 1.74 18.68
CA ARG A 19 -1.65 1.80 20.13
C ARG A 19 -2.70 2.66 20.84
N LYS A 20 -3.05 3.81 20.28
CA LYS A 20 -4.06 4.76 20.81
C LYS A 20 -5.48 4.20 20.77
N ALA A 21 -5.81 3.32 19.84
CA ALA A 21 -7.13 2.67 19.75
C ALA A 21 -7.50 1.83 20.98
N GLY A 22 -6.53 1.52 21.86
CA GLY A 22 -6.81 0.96 23.18
C GLY A 22 -7.38 -0.44 23.12
N LYS A 23 -8.66 -0.60 23.49
CA LYS A 23 -9.39 -1.88 23.56
C LYS A 23 -10.48 -2.03 22.48
N VAL A 24 -10.60 -1.08 21.56
CA VAL A 24 -11.63 -1.11 20.50
C VAL A 24 -11.24 -2.08 19.40
N ASN A 25 -12.22 -2.78 18.82
CA ASN A 25 -12.01 -3.58 17.62
C ASN A 25 -11.49 -2.68 16.48
N ALA A 26 -10.33 -3.01 15.93
CA ALA A 26 -9.62 -2.21 14.95
C ALA A 26 -9.46 -2.96 13.63
N ALA A 27 -9.50 -2.20 12.55
CA ALA A 27 -9.00 -2.61 11.24
C ALA A 27 -7.73 -1.82 10.93
N ILE A 28 -6.78 -2.46 10.24
CA ILE A 28 -5.52 -1.85 9.83
C ILE A 28 -5.50 -1.79 8.31
N VAL A 29 -5.12 -0.63 7.77
CA VAL A 29 -4.74 -0.47 6.36
C VAL A 29 -3.27 -0.08 6.32
N GLY A 30 -2.46 -0.78 5.54
CA GLY A 30 -1.04 -0.47 5.47
C GLY A 30 -0.30 -1.21 4.36
N THR A 31 0.91 -0.73 4.08
CA THR A 31 1.85 -1.39 3.16
C THR A 31 2.39 -2.69 3.78
N PRO A 32 3.10 -3.54 3.01
CA PRO A 32 3.54 -4.87 3.45
C PRO A 32 4.30 -4.86 4.79
N CYS A 33 5.22 -3.92 5.01
CA CYS A 33 5.95 -3.82 6.26
C CYS A 33 5.06 -3.47 7.47
N ILE A 34 4.00 -2.66 7.27
CA ILE A 34 3.00 -2.37 8.30
C ILE A 34 2.17 -3.62 8.59
N VAL A 35 1.79 -4.37 7.56
CA VAL A 35 1.08 -5.65 7.71
C VAL A 35 1.93 -6.65 8.51
N SER A 36 3.20 -6.84 8.15
CA SER A 36 4.12 -7.72 8.88
C SER A 36 4.29 -7.30 10.34
N GLY A 37 4.46 -6.00 10.61
CA GLY A 37 4.51 -5.49 11.97
C GLY A 37 3.22 -5.78 12.76
N ALA A 38 2.05 -5.63 12.14
CA ALA A 38 0.77 -5.90 12.78
C ALA A 38 0.61 -7.40 13.10
N ARG A 39 1.02 -8.29 12.20
CA ARG A 39 1.03 -9.74 12.45
C ARG A 39 1.99 -10.11 13.56
N LYS A 40 3.20 -9.52 13.58
CA LYS A 40 4.15 -9.74 14.68
C LYS A 40 3.57 -9.32 16.03
N LEU A 41 2.83 -8.21 16.08
CA LEU A 41 2.10 -7.79 17.28
C LEU A 41 1.01 -8.80 17.68
N GLN A 42 0.25 -9.35 16.73
CA GLN A 42 -0.75 -10.39 17.03
C GLN A 42 -0.13 -11.69 17.55
N GLU A 43 1.02 -12.11 16.99
CA GLU A 43 1.76 -13.30 17.43
C GLU A 43 2.26 -13.17 18.87
N ASN A 44 2.80 -11.99 19.22
CA ASN A 44 3.55 -11.82 20.46
C ASN A 44 2.72 -11.16 21.58
N MET A 45 1.56 -10.59 21.28
CA MET A 45 0.77 -9.84 22.26
C MET A 45 -0.72 -10.11 22.14
N LEU A 46 -1.28 -10.74 23.18
CA LEU A 46 -2.70 -11.13 23.25
C LEU A 46 -3.66 -9.95 23.04
N LYS A 47 -3.27 -8.74 23.48
CA LYS A 47 -4.04 -7.51 23.24
C LYS A 47 -4.31 -7.32 21.75
N TYR A 48 -3.27 -7.34 20.91
CA TYR A 48 -3.39 -7.08 19.47
C TYR A 48 -4.08 -8.22 18.73
N LYS A 49 -3.87 -9.46 19.16
CA LYS A 49 -4.66 -10.62 18.69
C LYS A 49 -6.16 -10.44 18.92
N ARG A 50 -6.55 -9.86 20.07
CA ARG A 50 -7.95 -9.61 20.40
C ARG A 50 -8.55 -8.42 19.66
N ILE A 51 -7.83 -7.32 19.51
CA ILE A 51 -8.42 -6.08 18.95
C ILE A 51 -8.36 -5.99 17.43
N ILE A 52 -7.32 -6.52 16.76
CA ILE A 52 -7.19 -6.40 15.30
C ILE A 52 -8.11 -7.45 14.65
N LYS A 53 -9.16 -7.00 13.96
CA LYS A 53 -10.18 -7.85 13.34
C LYS A 53 -10.03 -7.99 11.82
N LEU A 54 -9.34 -7.05 11.19
CA LEU A 54 -9.12 -7.02 9.74
C LEU A 54 -7.79 -6.30 9.44
N ILE A 55 -6.99 -6.89 8.56
CA ILE A 55 -5.78 -6.27 8.01
C ILE A 55 -5.89 -6.20 6.49
N VAL A 56 -6.01 -4.98 5.97
CA VAL A 56 -5.99 -4.66 4.54
C VAL A 56 -4.57 -4.26 4.15
N GLY A 57 -3.93 -5.07 3.31
CA GLY A 57 -2.62 -4.78 2.75
C GLY A 57 -2.72 -3.96 1.48
N LEU A 58 -1.85 -2.97 1.31
CA LEU A 58 -1.70 -2.23 0.06
C LEU A 58 -0.50 -2.78 -0.71
N PHE A 59 -0.63 -2.91 -2.04
CA PHE A 59 0.53 -3.20 -2.88
C PHE A 59 1.56 -2.08 -2.75
N CYS A 60 2.84 -2.43 -2.64
CA CYS A 60 3.91 -1.46 -2.40
C CYS A 60 5.22 -1.96 -3.00
N THR A 61 5.85 -1.13 -3.83
CA THR A 61 7.23 -1.37 -4.27
C THR A 61 8.17 -0.62 -3.33
N GLU A 62 7.99 0.69 -3.18
CA GLU A 62 8.83 1.57 -2.37
C GLU A 62 7.97 2.63 -1.68
N ASN A 63 8.56 3.31 -0.70
CA ASN A 63 7.95 4.44 0.01
C ASN A 63 9.03 5.49 0.26
N PHE A 64 8.67 6.69 0.72
CA PHE A 64 9.64 7.78 0.92
C PHE A 64 9.44 8.49 2.27
N HIS A 65 10.50 9.09 2.80
CA HIS A 65 10.35 10.06 3.89
C HIS A 65 9.77 11.36 3.34
N TYR A 66 8.89 12.01 4.10
CA TYR A 66 8.15 13.19 3.64
C TYR A 66 9.08 14.30 3.17
N ASP A 67 10.10 14.63 3.97
CA ASP A 67 11.03 15.72 3.66
C ASP A 67 11.91 15.40 2.44
N ASP A 68 12.28 14.14 2.23
CA ASP A 68 13.06 13.73 1.06
C ASP A 68 12.22 13.79 -0.22
N LEU A 69 10.99 13.27 -0.17
CA LEU A 69 10.05 13.38 -1.29
C LEU A 69 9.72 14.83 -1.60
N ARG A 70 9.47 15.65 -0.58
CA ARG A 70 9.18 17.08 -0.73
C ARG A 70 10.34 17.80 -1.44
N ARG A 71 11.57 17.65 -0.94
CA ARG A 71 12.76 18.28 -1.54
C ARG A 71 12.99 17.81 -2.97
N PHE A 72 12.80 16.51 -3.22
CA PHE A 72 12.90 15.95 -4.57
C PHE A 72 11.88 16.61 -5.50
N LEU A 73 10.61 16.69 -5.11
CA LEU A 73 9.55 17.31 -5.89
C LEU A 73 9.79 18.81 -6.12
N GLU A 74 10.21 19.56 -5.11
CA GLU A 74 10.57 20.97 -5.23
C GLU A 74 11.71 21.17 -6.25
N SER A 75 12.72 20.29 -6.26
CA SER A 75 13.81 20.34 -7.25
C SER A 75 13.34 20.04 -8.69
N LYS A 76 12.19 19.39 -8.85
CA LYS A 76 11.49 19.18 -10.14
C LYS A 76 10.49 20.29 -10.47
N GLY A 77 10.47 21.38 -9.69
CA GLY A 77 9.54 22.49 -9.87
C GLY A 77 8.10 22.19 -9.44
N VAL A 78 7.87 21.13 -8.65
CA VAL A 78 6.56 20.78 -8.11
C VAL A 78 6.33 21.50 -6.78
N ASP A 79 5.31 22.34 -6.72
CA ASP A 79 4.77 22.87 -5.47
C ASP A 79 3.86 21.82 -4.82
N ILE A 80 4.35 21.18 -3.75
CA ILE A 80 3.65 20.09 -3.05
C ILE A 80 2.28 20.53 -2.48
N SER A 81 2.11 21.82 -2.16
CA SER A 81 0.86 22.34 -1.60
C SER A 81 -0.30 22.34 -2.60
N LYS A 82 0.02 22.31 -3.91
CA LYS A 82 -0.93 22.29 -5.02
C LYS A 82 -1.15 20.89 -5.58
N VAL A 83 -0.52 19.86 -5.02
CA VAL A 83 -0.66 18.48 -5.52
C VAL A 83 -1.99 17.90 -5.03
N GLU A 84 -2.80 17.45 -5.98
CA GLU A 84 -4.06 16.76 -5.69
C GLU A 84 -3.90 15.24 -5.71
N LYS A 85 -3.05 14.74 -6.62
CA LYS A 85 -2.82 13.31 -6.78
C LYS A 85 -1.39 13.02 -7.20
N MET A 86 -0.83 11.98 -6.60
CA MET A 86 0.40 11.33 -7.05
C MET A 86 0.05 9.92 -7.50
N ASP A 87 0.74 9.42 -8.52
CA ASP A 87 0.55 8.07 -9.03
C ASP A 87 1.88 7.50 -9.53
N ILE A 88 2.03 6.17 -9.52
CA ILE A 88 3.15 5.47 -10.13
C ILE A 88 2.58 4.50 -11.15
N LYS A 89 2.78 4.81 -12.44
CA LYS A 89 2.32 3.99 -13.56
C LYS A 89 3.42 3.77 -14.56
N LYS A 90 3.60 2.51 -14.97
CA LYS A 90 4.54 2.10 -16.03
C LYS A 90 5.96 2.68 -15.84
N GLY A 91 6.46 2.68 -14.61
CA GLY A 91 7.81 3.17 -14.26
C GLY A 91 7.95 4.69 -14.22
N LYS A 92 6.85 5.45 -14.25
CA LYS A 92 6.84 6.90 -14.07
C LYS A 92 6.11 7.28 -12.80
N PHE A 93 6.68 8.23 -12.06
CA PHE A 93 5.99 8.98 -11.04
C PHE A 93 5.25 10.14 -11.71
N ILE A 94 3.98 10.33 -11.37
CA ILE A 94 3.07 11.29 -12.02
C ILE A 94 2.46 12.17 -10.94
N VAL A 95 2.48 13.48 -11.17
CA VAL A 95 1.92 14.50 -10.27
C VAL A 95 0.82 15.28 -10.99
N SER A 96 -0.35 15.35 -10.39
CA SER A 96 -1.52 16.08 -10.90
C SER A 96 -1.98 17.17 -9.92
N PRO A 97 -2.50 18.31 -10.41
CA PRO A 97 -2.83 18.62 -11.81
C PRO A 97 -1.66 19.21 -12.63
N GLN A 98 -0.48 19.40 -12.05
CA GLN A 98 0.66 20.03 -12.72
C GLN A 98 1.12 19.29 -13.99
N GLY A 99 0.75 18.02 -14.16
CA GLY A 99 1.07 17.23 -15.35
C GLY A 99 2.54 16.79 -15.42
N ILE A 100 3.28 16.96 -14.31
CA ILE A 100 4.70 16.63 -14.23
C ILE A 100 4.83 15.12 -14.08
N SER A 101 5.72 14.52 -14.88
CA SER A 101 6.07 13.11 -14.74
C SER A 101 7.55 12.87 -15.00
N PHE A 102 8.13 11.94 -14.25
CA PHE A 102 9.54 11.55 -14.37
C PHE A 102 9.71 10.05 -14.08
N PRO A 103 10.76 9.40 -14.60
CA PRO A 103 11.10 8.03 -14.27
C PRO A 103 11.26 7.81 -12.76
N VAL A 104 10.73 6.71 -12.22
CA VAL A 104 10.89 6.37 -10.79
C VAL A 104 12.34 6.14 -10.40
N LYS A 105 13.20 5.75 -11.36
CA LYS A 105 14.64 5.56 -11.15
C LYS A 105 15.36 6.82 -10.66
N GLU A 106 14.84 8.00 -10.97
CA GLU A 106 15.43 9.25 -10.46
C GLU A 106 15.25 9.40 -8.94
N MET A 107 14.37 8.60 -8.33
CA MET A 107 14.08 8.62 -6.90
C MET A 107 14.93 7.61 -6.11
N ASP A 108 15.78 6.79 -6.74
CA ASP A 108 16.52 5.69 -6.10
C ASP A 108 17.38 6.16 -4.90
N GLU A 109 17.89 7.39 -4.95
CA GLU A 109 18.68 7.99 -3.88
C GLU A 109 17.87 8.31 -2.63
N ILE A 110 16.58 8.62 -2.77
CA ILE A 110 15.68 8.95 -1.66
C ILE A 110 14.87 7.75 -1.17
N VAL A 111 15.09 6.55 -1.74
CA VAL A 111 14.46 5.31 -1.27
C VAL A 111 15.06 4.94 0.11
N PRO A 112 14.24 4.82 1.16
CA PRO A 112 14.68 4.42 2.50
C PRO A 112 15.37 3.06 2.48
N SER A 113 16.41 2.88 3.31
CA SER A 113 17.18 1.64 3.40
C SER A 113 16.31 0.42 3.71
N GLY A 114 15.26 0.57 4.54
CA GLY A 114 14.32 -0.51 4.83
C GLY A 114 13.53 -1.01 3.61
N CYS A 115 13.27 -0.15 2.62
CA CYS A 115 12.64 -0.57 1.36
C CYS A 115 13.59 -1.39 0.49
N LYS A 116 14.91 -1.18 0.61
CA LYS A 116 15.99 -1.86 -0.15
C LYS A 116 16.24 -3.31 0.28
N VAL A 117 15.57 -3.77 1.34
CA VAL A 117 15.61 -5.16 1.82
C VAL A 117 14.24 -5.81 1.86
N CYS A 118 13.18 -5.05 1.59
CA CYS A 118 11.82 -5.57 1.61
C CYS A 118 11.57 -6.41 0.36
N GLN A 119 11.06 -7.62 0.53
CA GLN A 119 10.76 -8.53 -0.59
C GLN A 119 9.26 -8.68 -0.86
N ASP A 120 8.41 -8.12 0.01
CA ASP A 120 6.97 -8.26 -0.11
C ASP A 120 6.39 -7.08 -0.90
N PHE A 121 5.88 -7.37 -2.10
CA PHE A 121 5.11 -6.42 -2.92
C PHE A 121 3.62 -6.44 -2.57
N ALA A 122 3.06 -7.64 -2.40
CA ALA A 122 1.63 -7.87 -2.41
C ALA A 122 1.00 -7.94 -1.01
N ALA A 123 1.73 -7.58 0.04
CA ALA A 123 1.30 -7.65 1.44
C ALA A 123 0.77 -9.04 1.79
N ILE A 124 1.60 -10.07 1.59
CA ILE A 124 1.18 -11.48 1.59
C ILE A 124 0.58 -11.96 2.90
N GLN A 125 0.91 -11.29 4.02
CA GLN A 125 0.40 -11.64 5.35
C GLN A 125 -0.93 -10.96 5.70
N SER A 126 -1.52 -10.16 4.81
CA SER A 126 -2.80 -9.47 5.05
C SER A 126 -4.00 -10.41 4.96
N ASP A 127 -5.16 -9.99 5.46
CA ASP A 127 -6.42 -10.70 5.25
C ASP A 127 -6.91 -10.52 3.80
N VAL A 128 -6.69 -9.31 3.27
CA VAL A 128 -6.96 -8.94 1.89
C VAL A 128 -5.90 -7.95 1.43
N SER A 129 -5.38 -8.11 0.21
CA SER A 129 -4.51 -7.11 -0.42
C SER A 129 -5.23 -6.36 -1.52
N VAL A 130 -4.93 -5.08 -1.65
CA VAL A 130 -5.53 -4.18 -2.64
C VAL A 130 -4.44 -3.37 -3.34
N GLY A 131 -4.52 -3.23 -4.65
CA GLY A 131 -3.63 -2.32 -5.39
C GLY A 131 -4.01 -2.14 -6.85
N SER A 132 -3.29 -1.26 -7.54
CA SER A 132 -3.60 -0.89 -8.94
C SER A 132 -3.05 -1.88 -9.97
N VAL A 133 -1.89 -2.49 -9.70
CA VAL A 133 -1.26 -3.45 -10.63
C VAL A 133 -2.16 -4.66 -10.83
N GLY A 134 -2.38 -5.05 -12.09
CA GLY A 134 -3.27 -6.14 -12.46
C GLY A 134 -4.74 -5.72 -12.60
N ALA A 135 -5.10 -4.49 -12.26
CA ALA A 135 -6.43 -3.95 -12.49
C ALA A 135 -6.47 -3.01 -13.71
N LYS A 136 -7.65 -2.87 -14.31
CA LYS A 136 -7.91 -1.81 -15.28
C LYS A 136 -8.04 -0.45 -14.59
N ASP A 137 -7.94 0.62 -15.35
CA ASP A 137 -8.15 1.97 -14.81
C ASP A 137 -9.53 2.12 -14.17
N GLY A 138 -9.57 2.78 -13.01
CA GLY A 138 -10.77 2.91 -12.18
C GLY A 138 -11.06 1.72 -11.26
N TYR A 139 -10.31 0.62 -11.38
CA TYR A 139 -10.47 -0.58 -10.56
C TYR A 139 -9.26 -0.77 -9.65
N SER A 140 -9.38 -1.70 -8.71
CA SER A 140 -8.26 -2.21 -7.91
C SER A 140 -8.29 -3.73 -7.94
N ALA A 141 -7.11 -4.35 -8.03
CA ALA A 141 -6.95 -5.77 -7.87
C ALA A 141 -7.07 -6.10 -6.39
N VAL A 142 -7.87 -7.10 -6.06
CA VAL A 142 -8.17 -7.51 -4.69
C VAL A 142 -7.81 -8.99 -4.52
N ILE A 143 -6.84 -9.27 -3.65
CA ILE A 143 -6.41 -10.64 -3.34
C ILE A 143 -6.96 -11.01 -1.96
N VAL A 144 -7.90 -11.94 -1.92
CA VAL A 144 -8.56 -12.40 -0.69
C VAL A 144 -7.82 -13.62 -0.14
N ARG A 145 -7.45 -13.59 1.16
CA ARG A 145 -6.68 -14.68 1.80
C ARG A 145 -7.39 -15.35 2.97
N THR A 146 -8.24 -14.62 3.68
CA THR A 146 -8.91 -15.16 4.88
C THR A 146 -10.42 -15.19 4.74
N GLU A 147 -11.06 -16.09 5.50
CA GLU A 147 -12.51 -16.24 5.50
C GLU A 147 -13.23 -14.96 5.95
N THR A 148 -12.62 -14.17 6.84
CA THR A 148 -13.16 -12.86 7.22
C THR A 148 -13.18 -11.91 6.05
N ALA A 149 -12.09 -11.81 5.29
CA ALA A 149 -12.05 -10.97 4.09
C ALA A 149 -13.02 -11.49 3.00
N LYS A 150 -13.10 -12.81 2.81
CA LYS A 150 -14.02 -13.43 1.85
C LYS A 150 -15.47 -13.04 2.15
N ARG A 151 -15.92 -13.20 3.40
CA ARG A 151 -17.28 -12.80 3.81
C ARG A 151 -17.57 -11.32 3.55
N ILE A 152 -16.59 -10.43 3.78
CA ILE A 152 -16.74 -9.00 3.51
C ILE A 152 -16.89 -8.74 2.00
N ILE A 153 -16.03 -9.35 1.17
CA ILE A 153 -16.09 -9.18 -0.30
C ILE A 153 -17.38 -9.77 -0.88
N ASP A 154 -17.81 -10.93 -0.41
CA ASP A 154 -19.06 -11.56 -0.83
C ASP A 154 -20.27 -10.68 -0.46
N TYR A 155 -20.27 -10.08 0.74
CA TYR A 155 -21.30 -9.10 1.13
C TYR A 155 -21.30 -7.86 0.23
N ILE A 156 -20.13 -7.29 -0.09
CA ILE A 156 -20.01 -6.15 -1.03
C ILE A 156 -20.59 -6.52 -2.39
N ARG A 157 -20.35 -7.76 -2.87
CA ARG A 157 -20.89 -8.27 -4.13
C ARG A 157 -22.40 -8.44 -4.07
N GLU A 158 -22.92 -9.09 -3.02
CA GLU A 158 -24.36 -9.31 -2.82
C GLU A 158 -25.14 -7.98 -2.77
N LYS A 159 -24.58 -6.96 -2.10
CA LYS A 159 -25.21 -5.64 -2.01
C LYS A 159 -24.98 -4.74 -3.22
N GLY A 160 -24.19 -5.17 -4.20
CA GLY A 160 -23.88 -4.38 -5.39
C GLY A 160 -23.10 -3.10 -5.09
N TYR A 161 -22.30 -3.06 -4.02
CA TYR A 161 -21.52 -1.87 -3.64
C TYR A 161 -20.29 -1.64 -4.52
N ALA A 162 -19.88 -2.64 -5.30
CA ALA A 162 -18.80 -2.54 -6.27
C ALA A 162 -19.04 -3.45 -7.48
N SER A 163 -18.48 -3.07 -8.62
CA SER A 163 -18.38 -3.93 -9.80
C SER A 163 -17.16 -4.85 -9.68
N PHE A 164 -17.26 -6.06 -10.23
CA PHE A 164 -16.21 -7.08 -10.14
C PHE A 164 -15.81 -7.55 -11.53
N GLU A 165 -14.50 -7.63 -11.75
CA GLU A 165 -13.89 -8.11 -12.99
C GLU A 165 -12.64 -8.93 -12.68
N GLU A 166 -12.21 -9.73 -13.65
CA GLU A 166 -10.98 -10.52 -13.53
C GLU A 166 -9.75 -9.61 -13.51
N ALA A 167 -8.89 -9.84 -12.51
CA ALA A 167 -7.59 -9.19 -12.44
C ALA A 167 -6.55 -9.95 -13.27
N ASN A 168 -5.61 -9.22 -13.86
CA ASN A 168 -4.43 -9.81 -14.49
C ASN A 168 -3.43 -10.27 -13.42
N VAL A 169 -3.58 -11.51 -12.97
CA VAL A 169 -2.74 -12.13 -11.95
C VAL A 169 -1.26 -12.17 -12.36
N LYS A 170 -0.96 -12.45 -13.64
CA LYS A 170 0.41 -12.50 -14.16
C LYS A 170 1.16 -11.18 -13.99
N ALA A 171 0.47 -10.05 -14.09
CA ALA A 171 1.07 -8.74 -13.85
C ALA A 171 1.46 -8.55 -12.37
N ILE A 172 0.65 -9.08 -11.44
CA ILE A 172 0.92 -9.03 -10.00
C ILE A 172 2.08 -9.95 -9.64
N GLU A 173 2.10 -11.18 -10.18
CA GLU A 173 3.19 -12.15 -10.01
C GLU A 173 4.52 -11.55 -10.49
N LYS A 174 4.54 -10.98 -11.69
CA LYS A 174 5.73 -10.33 -12.25
C LYS A 174 6.31 -9.24 -11.34
N LEU A 175 5.45 -8.42 -10.72
CA LEU A 175 5.92 -7.37 -9.80
C LEU A 175 6.37 -7.93 -8.46
N THR A 176 5.77 -9.03 -8.00
CA THR A 176 6.18 -9.76 -6.81
C THR A 176 7.58 -10.36 -7.02
N GLU A 177 7.81 -11.07 -8.12
CA GLU A 177 9.10 -11.62 -8.50
C GLU A 177 10.15 -10.52 -8.69
N PHE A 178 9.79 -9.42 -9.35
CA PHE A 178 10.68 -8.27 -9.52
C PHE A 178 11.13 -7.72 -8.17
N LYS A 179 10.21 -7.53 -7.21
CA LYS A 179 10.52 -7.01 -5.87
C LYS A 179 11.50 -7.90 -5.12
N VAL A 180 11.35 -9.22 -5.21
CA VAL A 180 12.30 -10.19 -4.64
C VAL A 180 13.66 -10.10 -5.35
N LYS A 181 13.67 -10.06 -6.69
CA LYS A 181 14.89 -10.05 -7.50
C LYS A 181 15.79 -8.85 -7.22
N ILE A 182 15.22 -7.66 -6.99
CA ILE A 182 16.01 -6.45 -6.72
C ILE A 182 16.49 -6.35 -5.26
N HIS A 183 15.97 -7.20 -4.38
CA HIS A 183 16.34 -7.26 -2.96
C HIS A 183 16.58 -8.71 -2.53
N PRO A 184 17.56 -9.41 -3.15
CA PRO A 184 17.83 -10.79 -2.80
C PRO A 184 18.18 -10.89 -1.32
N TYR A 185 17.66 -11.92 -0.66
CA TYR A 185 18.03 -12.23 0.71
C TYR A 185 19.51 -12.65 0.68
N PRO A 186 20.37 -12.13 1.56
CA PRO A 186 21.77 -12.56 1.63
C PRO A 186 21.91 -14.05 1.93
#